data_AF-A0A7K3UQI9-F1
#
_entry.id   AF-A0A7K3UQI9-F1
#
_cell.length_a   1.000
_cell.length_b   1.000
_cell.length_c   1.000
_cell.angle_alpha   90.00
_cell.angle_beta   90.00
_cell.angle_gamma   90.00
#
_symmetry.space_group_name_H-M   'P 1'
#
loop_
_entity.id
_entity.type
_entity.pdbx_description
1 polymer ?
#
loop_
_entity_poly.entity_id
_entity_poly.type
_entity_poly.pdbx_seq_one_letter_code
_entity_poly.pdbx_strand_id
1 'polypeptide(L)'
;VVLDPDQQVRGALQLLFDTFRQAASATATVKRFRQEGWLFPRRIRRGIGKGDLIWGPLEHCRVIQILHNPRYAGAFVYGRTRGAYRQGRKSFGLKVDRENWQVLIQNAHPGFIDWDEFERNQATLK
;
A
#
# COMPACT_ATOMS: atom_id res chain seq x y z
N VAL A 1 4.47 -12.84 -9.20
CA VAL A 1 4.59 -11.37 -8.98
C VAL A 1 6.07 -11.09 -8.76
N VAL A 2 6.64 -10.14 -9.48
CA VAL A 2 8.05 -9.74 -9.32
C VAL A 2 8.08 -8.33 -8.72
N LEU A 3 9.06 -8.04 -7.88
CA LEU A 3 9.28 -6.68 -7.37
C LEU A 3 9.53 -5.72 -8.53
N ASP A 4 9.17 -4.44 -8.36
CA ASP A 4 9.32 -3.45 -9.44
C ASP A 4 10.78 -3.46 -9.94
N PRO A 5 11.03 -3.59 -11.26
CA PRO A 5 12.40 -3.64 -11.79
C PRO A 5 13.18 -2.37 -11.45
N ASP A 6 12.49 -1.24 -11.30
CA ASP A 6 13.09 0.04 -10.97
C ASP A 6 13.64 0.05 -9.53
N GLN A 7 14.96 0.19 -9.42
CA GLN A 7 15.66 0.23 -8.14
C GLN A 7 15.31 1.47 -7.33
N GLN A 8 15.02 2.61 -7.97
CA GLN A 8 14.63 3.83 -7.26
C GLN A 8 13.27 3.66 -6.60
N VAL A 9 12.32 3.01 -7.30
CA VAL A 9 10.99 2.72 -6.75
C VAL A 9 11.09 1.78 -5.55
N ARG A 10 11.96 0.76 -5.64
CA ARG A 10 12.23 -0.16 -4.52
C ARG A 10 12.82 0.58 -3.32
N GLY A 11 13.81 1.44 -3.54
CA GLY A 11 14.44 2.24 -2.49
C GLY A 11 13.45 3.18 -1.80
N ALA A 12 12.58 3.86 -2.55
CA ALA A 12 11.54 4.73 -1.98
C ALA A 12 10.51 3.96 -1.14
N LEU A 13 10.13 2.75 -1.57
CA LEU A 13 9.25 1.87 -0.80
C LEU A 13 9.91 1.39 0.49
N GLN A 14 11.16 0.96 0.43
CA GLN A 14 11.94 0.58 1.62
C GLN A 14 12.04 1.74 2.61
N LEU A 15 12.39 2.94 2.12
CA LEU A 15 12.48 4.15 2.92
C LEU A 15 11.16 4.50 3.61
N LEU A 16 10.02 4.28 2.94
CA LEU A 16 8.70 4.48 3.54
C LEU A 16 8.46 3.51 4.69
N PHE A 17 8.75 2.22 4.51
CA PHE A 17 8.58 1.21 5.56
C PHE A 17 9.53 1.45 6.75
N ASP A 18 10.80 1.74 6.50
CA ASP A 18 11.78 2.07 7.54
C ASP A 18 11.37 3.34 8.31
N THR A 19 10.89 4.36 7.59
CA THR A 19 10.40 5.58 8.23
C THR A 19 9.17 5.31 9.09
N PHE A 20 8.23 4.51 8.60
CA PHE A 20 7.03 4.14 9.37
C PHE A 20 7.40 3.29 10.59
N ARG A 21 8.34 2.35 10.46
CA ARG A 21 8.85 1.53 11.56
C ARG A 21 9.41 2.39 12.71
N GLN A 22 10.11 3.48 12.36
CA GLN A 22 10.65 4.42 13.35
C GLN A 22 9.59 5.37 13.93
N ALA A 23 8.64 5.82 13.12
CA ALA A 23 7.68 6.85 13.51
C ALA A 23 6.35 6.32 14.08
N ALA A 24 6.00 5.06 13.77
CA ALA A 24 4.74 4.40 14.11
C ALA A 24 3.48 5.23 13.77
N SER A 25 3.56 6.11 12.76
CA SER A 25 2.46 7.00 12.39
C SER A 25 2.55 7.40 10.91
N ALA A 26 1.44 7.27 10.20
CA ALA A 26 1.36 7.63 8.78
C ALA A 26 1.55 9.15 8.58
N THR A 27 0.98 9.96 9.47
CA THR A 27 1.16 11.43 9.44
C THR A 27 2.60 11.82 9.74
N ALA A 28 3.22 11.20 10.74
CA ALA A 28 4.63 11.45 11.05
C ALA A 28 5.55 11.03 9.90
N THR A 29 5.24 9.93 9.22
CA THR A 29 5.94 9.47 8.01
C THR A 29 5.88 10.53 6.92
N VAL A 30 4.69 11.06 6.60
CA VAL A 30 4.54 12.14 5.61
C VAL A 30 5.30 13.40 6.03
N LYS A 31 5.23 13.78 7.32
CA LYS A 31 5.93 14.96 7.84
C LYS A 31 7.44 14.83 7.65
N ARG A 32 8.01 13.67 7.98
CA ARG A 32 9.44 13.40 7.78
C ARG A 32 9.84 13.44 6.32
N PHE A 33 9.08 12.80 5.43
CA PHE A 33 9.33 12.89 3.98
C PHE A 33 9.36 14.33 3.48
N ARG A 34 8.45 15.19 3.99
CA ARG A 34 8.44 16.61 3.64
C ARG A 34 9.63 17.39 4.23
N GLN A 35 10.02 17.10 5.47
CA GLN A 35 11.16 17.74 6.12
C GLN A 35 12.48 17.42 5.43
N GLU A 36 12.66 16.16 5.01
CA GLU A 36 13.85 15.68 4.31
C GLU A 36 13.84 15.96 2.80
N GLY A 37 12.74 16.50 2.27
CA GLY A 37 12.59 16.79 0.84
C GLY A 37 12.50 15.55 -0.05
N TRP A 38 12.22 14.37 0.51
CA TRP A 38 12.14 13.13 -0.25
C TRP A 38 10.88 13.05 -1.10
N LEU A 39 11.08 12.77 -2.40
CA LEU A 39 10.00 12.52 -3.33
C LEU A 39 9.62 11.04 -3.34
N PHE A 40 8.36 10.77 -3.65
CA PHE A 40 7.82 9.43 -3.71
C PHE A 40 7.29 9.10 -5.12
N PRO A 41 7.53 7.87 -5.62
CA PRO A 41 7.09 7.46 -6.94
C PRO A 41 5.57 7.27 -7.00
N ARG A 42 4.96 7.85 -8.03
CA ARG A 42 3.55 7.68 -8.37
C ARG A 42 3.44 7.32 -9.85
N ARG A 43 2.71 6.25 -10.15
CA ARG A 43 2.37 5.90 -11.54
C ARG A 43 1.06 6.53 -11.96
N ILE A 44 1.04 7.19 -13.11
CA ILE A 44 -0.19 7.76 -13.69
C ILE A 44 -1.07 6.60 -14.16
N ARG A 45 -2.30 6.52 -13.61
CA ARG A 45 -3.22 5.41 -13.87
C ARG A 45 -4.23 5.67 -14.99
N ARG A 46 -4.48 6.94 -15.34
CA ARG A 46 -5.51 7.37 -16.29
C ARG A 46 -5.07 8.65 -17.00
N GLY A 47 -5.58 8.88 -18.20
CA GLY A 47 -5.29 10.08 -19.00
C GLY A 47 -4.03 9.96 -19.86
N ILE A 48 -3.61 11.10 -20.39
CA ILE A 48 -2.35 11.26 -21.16
C ILE A 48 -1.18 10.95 -20.21
N GLY A 49 -0.21 10.15 -20.67
CA GLY A 49 0.92 9.69 -19.85
C GLY A 49 0.60 8.48 -18.94
N LYS A 50 -0.43 7.70 -19.25
CA LYS A 50 -0.75 6.47 -18.52
C LYS A 50 0.44 5.50 -18.54
N GLY A 51 0.90 5.13 -17.34
CA GLY A 51 2.07 4.26 -17.15
C GLY A 51 3.31 5.01 -16.69
N ASP A 52 3.36 6.32 -16.92
CA ASP A 52 4.50 7.16 -16.58
C ASP A 52 4.71 7.22 -15.08
N LEU A 53 5.98 7.22 -14.69
CA LEU A 53 6.45 7.34 -13.32
C LEU A 53 6.76 8.80 -13.03
N ILE A 54 6.01 9.41 -12.12
CA ILE A 54 6.26 10.77 -11.64
C ILE A 54 6.73 10.73 -10.18
N TRP A 55 7.61 11.66 -9.83
CA TRP A 55 8.13 11.81 -8.48
C TRP A 55 7.52 13.07 -7.87
N GLY A 56 6.91 12.93 -6.68
CA GLY A 56 6.21 14.05 -6.04
C GLY A 56 6.12 13.88 -4.53
N PRO A 57 5.52 14.86 -3.83
CA PRO A 57 5.39 14.79 -2.37
C PRO A 57 4.57 13.58 -1.93
N LEU A 58 5.00 12.93 -0.85
CA LEU A 58 4.27 11.81 -0.28
C LEU A 58 2.94 12.30 0.35
N GLU A 59 1.83 11.69 -0.08
CA GLU A 59 0.50 11.98 0.44
C GLU A 59 0.11 10.98 1.54
N HIS A 60 -0.62 11.44 2.57
CA HIS A 60 -1.10 10.58 3.65
C HIS A 60 -1.96 9.41 3.14
N CYS A 61 -2.86 9.67 2.19
CA CYS A 61 -3.69 8.63 1.60
C CYS A 61 -2.85 7.53 0.92
N ARG A 62 -1.69 7.90 0.35
CA ARG A 62 -0.79 6.98 -0.33
C ARG A 62 -0.06 6.09 0.67
N VAL A 63 0.39 6.65 1.80
CA VAL A 63 0.98 5.87 2.90
C VAL A 63 0.00 4.83 3.41
N ILE A 64 -1.22 5.23 3.75
CA ILE A 64 -2.28 4.33 4.22
C ILE A 64 -2.59 3.23 3.19
N GLN A 65 -2.66 3.57 1.90
CA GLN A 65 -2.86 2.57 0.84
C GLN A 65 -1.72 1.54 0.75
N ILE A 66 -0.48 1.96 0.96
CA ILE A 66 0.70 1.08 0.92
C ILE A 66 0.70 0.18 2.15
N LEU A 67 0.58 0.76 3.34
CA LEU A 67 0.66 0.02 4.60
C LEU A 67 -0.49 -0.99 4.78
N HIS A 68 -1.70 -0.72 4.28
CA HIS A 68 -2.82 -1.69 4.28
C HIS A 68 -2.78 -2.69 3.11
N ASN A 69 -1.75 -2.69 2.27
CA ASN A 69 -1.68 -3.61 1.15
C ASN A 69 -0.80 -4.83 1.47
N PRO A 70 -1.39 -6.01 1.78
CA PRO A 70 -0.67 -7.22 2.15
C PRO A 70 0.25 -7.76 1.04
N ARG A 71 0.10 -7.28 -0.20
CA ARG A 71 1.05 -7.59 -1.28
C ARG A 71 2.47 -7.12 -0.95
N TYR A 72 2.64 -6.02 -0.22
CA TYR A 72 3.99 -5.61 0.19
C TYR A 72 4.59 -6.55 1.24
N ALA A 73 3.77 -7.39 1.88
CA ALA A 73 4.19 -8.44 2.79
C ALA A 73 4.39 -9.81 2.11
N GLY A 74 4.45 -9.84 0.77
CA GLY A 74 4.60 -11.08 0.01
C GLY A 74 3.33 -11.93 -0.09
N ALA A 75 2.18 -11.42 0.38
CA ALA A 75 0.95 -12.20 0.40
C ALA A 75 0.09 -12.01 -0.85
N PHE A 76 -0.42 -13.14 -1.37
CA PHE A 76 -1.46 -13.15 -2.38
C PHE A 76 -2.84 -13.17 -1.70
N VAL A 77 -3.71 -12.25 -2.13
CA VAL A 77 -5.01 -12.01 -1.51
C VAL A 77 -6.09 -11.86 -2.55
N TYR A 78 -7.22 -12.53 -2.32
CA TYR A 78 -8.44 -12.42 -3.13
C TYR A 78 -9.67 -12.26 -2.23
N GLY A 79 -10.70 -11.57 -2.75
CA GLY A 79 -11.94 -11.32 -2.00
C GLY A 79 -11.89 -10.14 -1.02
N ARG A 80 -10.92 -9.23 -1.14
CA ARG A 80 -10.79 -8.03 -0.27
C ARG A 80 -11.94 -7.03 -0.38
N THR A 81 -12.67 -7.07 -1.50
CA THR A 81 -13.81 -6.21 -1.77
C THR A 81 -14.92 -7.08 -2.36
N ARG A 82 -16.14 -6.94 -1.86
CA ARG A 82 -17.35 -7.54 -2.44
C ARG A 82 -18.19 -6.47 -3.12
N GLY A 83 -18.72 -6.77 -4.29
CA GLY A 83 -19.73 -5.91 -4.92
C GLY A 83 -21.04 -6.03 -4.17
N ALA A 84 -21.58 -4.92 -3.69
CA ALA A 84 -22.92 -4.86 -3.13
C ALA A 84 -23.84 -4.14 -4.12
N TYR A 85 -24.94 -4.80 -4.45
CA TYR A 85 -26.04 -4.19 -5.19
C TYR A 85 -27.16 -3.83 -4.22
N ARG A 86 -27.64 -2.60 -4.28
CA ARG A 86 -28.85 -2.16 -3.57
C ARG A 86 -29.80 -1.63 -4.64
N GLN A 87 -31.02 -2.16 -4.69
CA GLN A 87 -32.01 -1.78 -5.72
C GLN A 87 -32.11 -0.25 -5.81
N GLY A 88 -31.97 0.28 -7.03
CA GLY A 88 -32.01 1.73 -7.31
C GLY A 88 -30.70 2.51 -7.10
N ARG A 89 -29.59 1.88 -6.68
CA ARG A 89 -28.27 2.53 -6.58
C ARG A 89 -27.22 1.83 -7.45
N LYS A 90 -26.24 2.61 -7.93
CA LYS A 90 -25.05 2.06 -8.60
C LYS A 90 -24.33 1.09 -7.65
N SER A 91 -23.84 -0.02 -8.20
CA SER A 91 -23.02 -1.01 -7.48
C SER A 91 -21.86 -0.32 -6.76
N PHE A 92 -21.64 -0.66 -5.48
CA PHE A 92 -20.52 -0.14 -4.69
C PHE A 92 -19.73 -1.29 -4.07
N GLY A 93 -18.42 -1.10 -3.94
CA GLY A 93 -17.53 -2.08 -3.31
C GLY A 93 -17.52 -1.92 -1.80
N LEU A 94 -17.87 -2.99 -1.09
CA LEU A 94 -17.70 -3.09 0.37
C LEU A 94 -16.34 -3.71 0.66
N LYS A 95 -15.55 -3.08 1.54
CA LYS A 95 -14.36 -3.74 2.12
C LYS A 95 -14.82 -4.94 2.93
N VAL A 96 -14.10 -6.05 2.76
CA VAL A 96 -14.34 -7.29 3.48
C VAL A 96 -13.30 -7.41 4.58
N ASP A 97 -13.75 -7.75 5.79
CA ASP A 97 -12.85 -8.01 6.92
C ASP A 97 -11.88 -9.12 6.58
N ARG A 98 -10.68 -9.06 7.16
CA ARG A 98 -9.59 -9.98 6.85
C ARG A 98 -9.98 -11.45 7.02
N GLU A 99 -10.73 -11.75 8.07
CA GLU A 99 -11.24 -13.09 8.41
C GLU A 99 -12.18 -13.66 7.33
N ASN A 100 -12.79 -12.77 6.54
CA ASN A 100 -13.74 -13.12 5.49
C ASN A 100 -13.10 -13.05 4.08
N TRP A 101 -11.78 -12.90 3.98
CA TRP A 101 -11.10 -12.99 2.69
C TRP A 101 -11.16 -14.42 2.16
N GLN A 102 -11.56 -14.57 0.89
CA GLN A 102 -11.72 -15.88 0.27
C GLN A 102 -10.39 -16.62 0.11
N VAL A 103 -9.30 -15.88 -0.15
CA VAL A 103 -7.96 -16.45 -0.28
C VAL A 103 -6.95 -15.52 0.37
N LEU A 104 -6.12 -16.08 1.25
CA LEU A 104 -4.91 -15.47 1.79
C LEU A 104 -3.79 -16.50 1.76
N ILE A 105 -2.82 -16.30 0.88
CA ILE A 105 -1.61 -17.12 0.79
C ILE A 105 -0.44 -16.22 1.19
N GLN A 106 0.13 -16.48 2.36
CA GLN A 106 1.31 -15.77 2.85
C GLN A 106 2.55 -16.26 2.10
N ASN A 107 3.57 -15.40 1.97
CA ASN A 107 4.85 -15.73 1.32
C ASN A 107 4.70 -16.28 -0.12
N ALA A 108 3.65 -15.89 -0.85
CA ALA A 108 3.42 -16.28 -2.24
C ALA A 108 4.44 -15.65 -3.20
N HIS A 109 5.09 -14.56 -2.80
CA HIS A 109 6.13 -13.87 -3.55
C HIS A 109 7.03 -13.05 -2.61
N PRO A 110 8.21 -12.59 -3.05
CA PRO A 110 9.02 -11.67 -2.28
C PRO A 110 8.22 -10.42 -1.88
N GLY A 111 8.24 -10.11 -0.57
CA GLY A 111 7.70 -8.89 0.01
C GLY A 111 8.80 -7.86 0.24
N PHE A 112 8.39 -6.61 0.48
CA PHE A 112 9.25 -5.57 1.05
C PHE A 112 9.35 -5.68 2.57
N ILE A 113 8.33 -6.24 3.19
CA ILE A 113 8.25 -6.54 4.62
C ILE A 113 7.84 -8.01 4.79
N ASP A 114 8.08 -8.59 5.97
CA ASP A 114 7.52 -9.89 6.32
C ASP A 114 6.05 -9.76 6.77
N TRP A 115 5.39 -10.91 6.96
CA TRP A 115 4.00 -10.92 7.38
C TRP A 115 3.82 -10.38 8.81
N ASP A 116 4.75 -10.69 9.71
CA ASP A 116 4.70 -10.25 11.10
C ASP A 116 4.81 -8.72 11.23
N GLU A 117 5.66 -8.09 10.41
CA GLU A 117 5.77 -6.63 10.30
C GLU A 117 4.49 -6.03 9.72
N PHE A 118 3.88 -6.68 8.73
CA PHE A 118 2.58 -6.23 8.24
C PHE A 118 1.52 -6.24 9.35
N GLU A 119 1.47 -7.30 10.18
CA GLU A 119 0.53 -7.36 11.30
C GLU A 119 0.80 -6.30 12.36
N ARG A 120 2.06 -6.05 12.71
CA ARG A 120 2.45 -4.93 13.60
C ARG A 120 1.97 -3.59 13.03
N ASN A 121 2.20 -3.35 11.74
CA ASN A 121 1.76 -2.14 11.07
C ASN A 121 0.22 -2.01 11.09
N GLN A 122 -0.53 -3.11 10.89
CA GLN A 122 -1.99 -3.08 10.99
C GLN A 122 -2.48 -2.73 12.39
N ALA A 123 -1.79 -3.19 13.45
CA ALA A 123 -2.15 -2.87 14.83
C ALA A 123 -1.96 -1.37 15.13
N THR A 124 -0.90 -0.75 14.60
CA THR A 124 -0.62 0.68 14.75
C THR A 124 -1.58 1.58 13.95
N LEU A 125 -2.17 1.06 12.87
CA LEU A 125 -3.09 1.80 11.99
C LEU A 125 -4.57 1.70 12.39
N LYS A 126 -4.89 0.94 13.43
CA LYS A 126 -6.23 0.89 14.03
C LYS A 126 -6.53 2.16 14.81
#